data_AF-A0A3P1BGJ3-F1
#
_entry.id   AF-A0A3P1BGJ3-F1
#
_cell.length_a   1.000
_cell.length_b   1.000
_cell.length_c   1.000
_cell.angle_alpha   90.00
_cell.angle_beta   90.00
_cell.angle_gamma   90.00
#
_symmetry.space_group_name_H-M   'P 1'
#
loop_
_entity.id
_entity.type
_entity.pdbx_description
1 polymer ?
#
loop_
_entity_poly.entity_id
_entity_poly.type
_entity_poly.pdbx_seq_one_letter_code
_entity_poly.pdbx_strand_id
1 'polypeptide(L)'
;MDDTTLKMLENYLYRVPAIGKSISFGFNDNSLWWAKFRIDIRHALAWQVVQEIGCVCNYLSLNERLPTVFFPVSPAPYLNGGPENFLSWVIETTDKAFTPALLVEWLEGRLPRPVEDLSQWMIDED
;
A
#
# COMPACT_ATOMS: atom_id res chain seq x y z
N MET A 1 -3.89 19.76 -1.09
CA MET A 1 -3.17 18.63 -0.47
C MET A 1 -1.70 18.94 -0.62
N ASP A 2 -0.91 18.80 0.44
CA ASP A 2 0.50 19.25 0.48
C ASP A 2 1.46 18.08 0.21
N ASP A 3 2.58 18.36 -0.47
CA ASP A 3 3.64 17.38 -0.79
C ASP A 3 4.17 16.69 0.48
N THR A 4 4.09 17.36 1.63
CA THR A 4 4.44 16.82 2.95
C THR A 4 3.66 15.56 3.29
N THR A 5 2.35 15.52 3.02
CA THR A 5 1.50 14.38 3.37
C THR A 5 1.82 13.15 2.51
N LEU A 6 2.13 13.35 1.23
CA LEU A 6 2.57 12.28 0.33
C LEU A 6 3.91 11.70 0.78
N LYS A 7 4.85 12.56 1.20
CA LYS A 7 6.14 12.12 1.76
C LYS A 7 5.99 11.31 3.05
N MET A 8 5.00 11.62 3.89
CA MET A 8 4.71 10.79 5.07
C MET A 8 4.33 9.37 4.68
N LEU A 9 3.42 9.23 3.70
CA LEU A 9 3.01 7.92 3.19
C LEU A 9 4.18 7.20 2.51
N GLU A 10 4.99 7.90 1.72
CA GLU A 10 6.21 7.36 1.11
C GLU A 10 7.18 6.78 2.15
N ASN A 11 7.52 7.59 3.16
CA ASN A 11 8.44 7.20 4.22
C ASN A 11 7.91 6.00 5.01
N TYR A 12 6.60 5.95 5.26
CA TYR A 12 5.97 4.82 5.91
C TYR A 12 6.05 3.55 5.07
N LEU A 13 5.64 3.61 3.80
CA LEU A 13 5.66 2.46 2.89
C LEU A 13 7.08 1.93 2.66
N TYR A 14 8.12 2.78 2.70
CA TYR A 14 9.52 2.32 2.62
C TYR A 14 9.97 1.45 3.80
N ARG A 15 9.28 1.52 4.94
CA ARG A 15 9.57 0.68 6.12
C ARG A 15 8.85 -0.66 6.06
N VAL A 16 7.76 -0.75 5.31
CA VAL A 16 7.00 -2.00 5.15
C VAL A 16 7.86 -3.04 4.40
N PRO A 17 7.92 -4.30 4.87
CA PRO A 17 8.67 -5.36 4.20
C PRO A 17 8.17 -5.58 2.78
N ALA A 18 9.02 -6.13 1.92
CA ALA A 18 8.74 -6.42 0.51
C ALA A 18 8.36 -5.20 -0.38
N ILE A 19 8.03 -4.02 0.15
CA ILE A 19 7.75 -2.83 -0.66
C ILE A 19 9.06 -2.32 -1.28
N GLY A 20 9.03 -2.15 -2.61
CA GLY A 20 10.15 -1.64 -3.38
C GLY A 20 10.47 -0.19 -3.05
N LYS A 21 11.74 0.19 -3.20
CA LYS A 21 12.25 1.55 -2.88
C LYS A 21 11.91 2.62 -3.92
N SER A 22 10.94 2.36 -4.78
CA SER A 22 10.43 3.34 -5.74
C SER A 22 8.92 3.37 -5.66
N ILE A 23 8.42 4.51 -5.17
CA ILE A 23 7.00 4.79 -5.05
C ILE A 23 6.71 6.03 -5.89
N SER A 24 5.73 5.93 -6.78
CA SER A 24 5.23 7.05 -7.56
C SER A 24 3.94 7.55 -6.93
N PHE A 25 3.76 8.86 -6.90
CA PHE A 25 2.54 9.49 -6.42
C PHE A 25 1.96 10.40 -7.48
N GLY A 26 0.67 10.67 -7.37
CA GLY A 26 0.05 11.70 -8.18
C GLY A 26 -1.38 11.98 -7.75
N PHE A 27 -2.02 12.82 -8.54
CA PHE A 27 -3.42 13.14 -8.42
C PHE A 27 -4.11 12.78 -9.74
N ASN A 28 -5.33 12.26 -9.67
CA ASN A 28 -6.17 12.13 -10.85
C ASN A 28 -6.89 13.45 -11.15
N ASP A 29 -7.66 13.48 -12.24
CA ASP A 29 -8.41 14.67 -12.70
C ASP A 29 -9.40 15.19 -11.64
N ASN A 30 -9.82 14.34 -10.71
CA ASN A 30 -10.70 14.69 -9.60
C ASN A 30 -9.94 15.19 -8.35
N SER A 31 -8.62 15.38 -8.42
CA SER A 31 -7.77 15.73 -7.28
C SER A 31 -7.74 14.67 -6.16
N LEU A 32 -8.04 13.40 -6.49
CA LEU A 32 -7.85 12.28 -5.59
C LEU A 32 -6.41 11.79 -5.72
N TRP A 33 -5.76 11.55 -4.60
CA TRP A 33 -4.38 11.07 -4.58
C TRP A 33 -4.31 9.57 -4.85
N TRP A 34 -3.19 9.15 -5.42
CA TRP A 34 -2.82 7.75 -5.59
C TRP A 34 -1.33 7.55 -5.30
N ALA A 35 -0.99 6.35 -4.87
CA ALA A 35 0.37 5.87 -4.64
C ALA A 35 0.55 4.54 -5.39
N LYS A 36 1.55 4.45 -6.25
CA LYS A 36 1.89 3.26 -7.02
C LYS A 36 3.28 2.77 -6.63
N PHE A 37 3.39 1.50 -6.28
CA PHE A 37 4.64 0.88 -5.88
C PHE A 37 4.70 -0.57 -6.32
N ARG A 38 5.82 -1.22 -6.02
CA ARG A 38 6.02 -2.64 -6.29
C ARG A 38 6.15 -3.39 -4.98
N ILE A 39 5.68 -4.62 -4.95
CA ILE A 39 5.95 -5.57 -3.89
C ILE A 39 6.88 -6.62 -4.50
N ASP A 40 8.01 -6.88 -3.86
CA ASP A 40 8.90 -7.98 -4.21
C ASP A 40 8.19 -9.29 -3.89
N ILE A 41 7.59 -9.89 -4.91
CA ILE A 41 6.82 -11.13 -4.81
C ILE A 41 7.68 -12.35 -4.40
N ARG A 42 9.02 -12.22 -4.39
CA ARG A 42 9.95 -13.27 -3.92
C ARG A 42 10.30 -13.10 -2.45
N HIS A 43 9.95 -11.99 -1.84
CA HIS A 43 10.15 -11.76 -0.41
C HIS A 43 9.23 -12.70 0.40
N ALA A 44 9.77 -13.31 1.46
CA ALA A 44 9.02 -14.29 2.27
C ALA A 44 7.72 -13.73 2.86
N LEU A 45 7.68 -12.43 3.14
CA LEU A 45 6.52 -11.72 3.68
C LEU A 45 5.64 -11.01 2.63
N ALA A 46 5.86 -11.23 1.33
CA ALA A 46 5.17 -10.48 0.29
C ALA A 46 3.64 -10.61 0.38
N TRP A 47 3.15 -11.82 0.65
CA TRP A 47 1.72 -12.11 0.68
C TRP A 47 1.07 -11.66 1.99
N GLN A 48 1.80 -11.70 3.11
CA GLN A 48 1.39 -11.12 4.39
C GLN A 48 1.21 -9.61 4.24
N VAL A 49 2.16 -8.93 3.57
CA VAL A 49 2.06 -7.49 3.27
C VAL A 49 0.83 -7.18 2.40
N VAL A 50 0.57 -7.99 1.36
CA VAL A 50 -0.64 -7.84 0.52
C VAL A 50 -1.92 -8.04 1.33
N GLN A 51 -1.96 -9.06 2.21
CA GLN A 51 -3.14 -9.36 3.03
C GLN A 51 -3.42 -8.26 4.04
N GLU A 52 -2.41 -7.81 4.78
CA GLU A 52 -2.55 -6.79 5.83
C GLU A 52 -2.89 -5.41 5.25
N ILE A 53 -2.19 -4.97 4.20
CA ILE A 53 -2.52 -3.72 3.50
C ILE A 53 -3.91 -3.84 2.86
N GLY A 54 -4.23 -4.98 2.24
CA GLY A 54 -5.55 -5.22 1.68
C GLY A 54 -6.65 -5.15 2.73
N CYS A 55 -6.43 -5.71 3.92
CA CYS A 55 -7.34 -5.60 5.05
C CYS A 55 -7.53 -4.13 5.43
N VAL A 56 -6.46 -3.38 5.70
CA VAL A 56 -6.61 -1.98 6.12
C VAL A 56 -7.23 -1.10 5.03
N CYS A 57 -6.70 -1.15 3.81
CA CYS A 57 -7.09 -0.25 2.72
C CYS A 57 -8.44 -0.60 2.08
N ASN A 58 -8.80 -1.89 1.96
CA ASN A 58 -10.05 -2.31 1.32
C ASN A 58 -11.14 -2.71 2.31
N TYR A 59 -10.77 -3.24 3.49
CA TYR A 59 -11.70 -3.97 4.32
C TYR A 59 -11.38 -3.93 5.83
N LEU A 60 -11.80 -2.86 6.51
CA LEU A 60 -11.88 -2.86 7.96
C LEU A 60 -13.25 -3.41 8.39
N SER A 61 -13.39 -4.74 8.46
CA SER A 61 -14.58 -5.35 9.09
C SER A 61 -14.64 -4.92 10.56
N LEU A 62 -15.70 -4.35 11.14
CA LEU A 62 -17.13 -4.64 10.98
C LEU A 62 -18.01 -3.38 10.83
N ASN A 63 -17.45 -2.16 10.81
CA ASN A 63 -18.24 -0.92 10.93
C ASN A 63 -17.84 0.25 10.01
N GLU A 64 -16.71 0.21 9.30
CA GLU A 64 -16.28 1.36 8.50
C GLU A 64 -15.35 0.92 7.36
N ARG A 65 -15.67 1.29 6.12
CA ARG A 65 -14.73 1.13 5.00
C ARG A 65 -13.95 2.42 4.86
N LEU A 66 -12.62 2.33 4.83
CA LEU A 66 -11.82 3.49 4.45
C LEU A 66 -12.19 3.90 3.01
N PRO A 67 -12.20 5.20 2.70
CA PRO A 67 -12.38 5.68 1.34
C PRO A 67 -11.05 5.52 0.56
N THR A 68 -10.54 4.30 0.53
CA THR A 68 -9.36 3.88 -0.21
C THR A 68 -9.63 2.56 -0.90
N VAL A 69 -8.85 2.28 -1.95
CA VAL A 69 -8.78 0.97 -2.59
C VAL A 69 -7.31 0.61 -2.82
N PHE A 70 -7.00 -0.67 -2.66
CA PHE A 70 -5.70 -1.28 -2.89
C PHE A 70 -5.86 -2.43 -3.89
N PHE A 71 -5.20 -2.34 -5.04
CA PHE A 71 -5.36 -3.31 -6.12
C PHE A 71 -4.10 -3.47 -6.98
N PRO A 72 -3.91 -4.64 -7.62
CA PRO A 72 -2.81 -4.86 -8.54
C PRO A 72 -3.06 -4.15 -9.87
N VAL A 73 -2.00 -3.63 -10.48
CA VAL A 73 -2.00 -3.08 -11.84
C VAL A 73 -0.82 -3.63 -12.63
N SER A 74 -1.05 -3.87 -13.93
CA SER A 74 -0.02 -4.24 -14.89
C SER A 74 -0.17 -3.37 -16.16
N PRO A 75 0.92 -3.09 -16.88
CA PRO A 75 0.82 -2.49 -18.20
C PRO A 75 0.11 -3.42 -19.19
N ALA A 76 -0.21 -2.88 -20.36
CA ALA A 76 -0.98 -3.57 -21.37
C ALA A 76 -0.33 -4.91 -21.79
N PRO A 77 -1.13 -5.96 -22.10
CA PRO A 77 -0.65 -7.33 -22.31
C PRO A 77 0.42 -7.52 -23.40
N TYR A 78 0.57 -6.59 -24.34
CA TYR A 78 1.58 -6.68 -25.40
C TYR A 78 3.00 -6.29 -24.96
N LEU A 79 3.18 -5.86 -23.70
CA LEU A 79 4.48 -5.57 -23.07
C LEU A 79 4.91 -6.70 -22.10
N ASN A 80 4.30 -7.89 -22.20
CA ASN A 80 4.41 -8.98 -21.23
C ASN A 80 5.84 -9.48 -20.97
N GLY A 81 6.37 -9.12 -19.80
CA GLY A 81 7.24 -10.02 -19.04
C GLY A 81 6.54 -10.47 -17.75
N GLY A 82 7.29 -11.18 -16.90
CA GLY A 82 6.78 -11.70 -15.63
C GLY A 82 6.33 -10.63 -14.64
N PRO A 83 5.58 -11.03 -13.59
CA PRO A 83 5.14 -10.13 -12.53
C PRO A 83 6.33 -9.44 -11.82
N GLU A 84 7.53 -10.04 -11.84
CA GLU A 84 8.77 -9.41 -11.35
C GLU A 84 9.18 -8.16 -12.11
N ASN A 85 8.64 -7.93 -13.31
CA ASN A 85 8.96 -6.77 -14.13
C ASN A 85 7.77 -5.82 -14.28
N PHE A 86 6.55 -6.33 -14.22
CA PHE A 86 5.36 -5.59 -14.66
C PHE A 86 4.22 -5.53 -13.64
N LEU A 87 4.25 -6.32 -12.56
CA LEU A 87 3.27 -6.19 -11.50
C LEU A 87 3.62 -5.00 -10.61
N SER A 88 2.66 -4.11 -10.46
CA SER A 88 2.65 -3.02 -9.49
C SER A 88 1.37 -3.07 -8.68
N TRP A 89 1.33 -2.32 -7.59
CA TRP A 89 0.18 -2.16 -6.74
C TRP A 89 -0.14 -0.68 -6.61
N VAL A 90 -1.43 -0.35 -6.54
CA VAL A 90 -1.92 1.01 -6.36
C VAL A 90 -2.74 1.06 -5.08
N ILE A 91 -2.48 2.08 -4.26
CA ILE A 91 -3.43 2.58 -3.28
C ILE A 91 -3.94 3.92 -3.80
N GLU A 92 -5.25 4.10 -3.89
CA GLU A 92 -5.85 5.39 -4.23
C GLU A 92 -7.04 5.69 -3.32
N THR A 93 -7.29 6.97 -3.10
CA THR A 93 -8.46 7.40 -2.34
C THR A 93 -9.69 7.59 -3.23
N THR A 94 -10.86 7.35 -2.65
CA THR A 94 -12.16 7.67 -3.24
C THR A 94 -12.78 8.95 -2.64
N ASP A 95 -12.12 9.60 -1.68
CA ASP A 95 -12.58 10.82 -1.01
C ASP A 95 -11.45 11.85 -0.87
N LYS A 96 -11.69 13.09 -1.30
CA LYS A 96 -10.71 14.19 -1.21
C LYS A 96 -10.37 14.57 0.23
N ALA A 97 -11.27 14.33 1.17
CA ALA A 97 -11.05 14.63 2.58
C ALA A 97 -10.11 13.61 3.25
N PHE A 98 -9.99 12.41 2.67
CA PHE A 98 -9.11 11.37 3.19
C PHE A 98 -7.70 11.59 2.64
N THR A 99 -6.78 12.02 3.50
CA THR A 99 -5.42 12.40 3.10
C THR A 99 -4.44 11.22 3.20
N PRO A 100 -3.29 11.28 2.51
CA PRO A 100 -2.22 10.28 2.68
C PRO A 100 -1.74 10.17 4.13
N ALA A 101 -1.71 11.28 4.87
CA ALA A 101 -1.34 11.29 6.29
C ALA A 101 -2.35 10.53 7.16
N LEU A 102 -3.66 10.67 6.88
CA LEU A 102 -4.69 9.87 7.55
C LEU A 102 -4.51 8.39 7.25
N LEU A 103 -4.17 8.01 6.01
CA LEU A 103 -3.87 6.61 5.71
C LEU A 103 -2.69 6.09 6.55
N VAL A 104 -1.63 6.88 6.72
CA VAL A 104 -0.49 6.50 7.57
C VAL A 104 -0.94 6.23 9.01
N GLU A 105 -1.77 7.09 9.59
CA GLU A 105 -2.30 6.87 10.95
C GLU A 105 -3.06 5.54 11.07
N TRP A 106 -3.88 5.21 10.07
CA TRP A 106 -4.61 3.94 10.03
C TRP A 106 -3.70 2.72 9.84
N LEU A 107 -2.70 2.82 8.96
CA LEU A 107 -1.72 1.75 8.74
C LEU A 107 -0.85 1.55 9.98
N GLU A 108 -0.31 2.62 10.56
CA GLU A 108 0.38 2.56 11.84
C GLU A 108 -0.54 1.94 12.89
N GLY A 109 -1.81 2.31 12.94
CA GLY A 109 -2.86 1.75 13.81
C GLY A 109 -2.98 0.23 13.83
N ARG A 110 -2.74 -0.43 12.69
CA ARG A 110 -3.17 -1.82 12.47
C ARG A 110 -2.13 -2.76 11.92
N LEU A 111 -1.15 -2.27 11.18
CA LEU A 111 -0.01 -3.08 10.76
C LEU A 111 0.89 -3.41 11.95
N PRO A 112 1.75 -4.44 11.83
CA PRO A 112 2.77 -4.75 12.81
C PRO A 112 3.55 -3.52 13.29
N ARG A 113 3.92 -3.50 14.58
CA ARG A 113 4.63 -2.40 15.24
C ARG A 113 5.86 -2.92 15.97
N PRO A 114 7.09 -2.52 15.58
CA PRO A 114 7.43 -1.68 14.43
C PRO A 114 7.11 -2.35 13.09
N VAL A 115 6.75 -1.57 12.07
CA VAL A 115 6.33 -2.10 10.77
C VAL A 115 7.50 -2.72 10.00
N GLU A 116 8.73 -2.31 10.30
CA GLU A 116 9.97 -2.84 9.72
C GLU A 116 10.50 -4.11 10.42
N ASP A 117 9.94 -4.48 11.57
CA ASP A 117 10.37 -5.68 12.31
C ASP A 117 9.73 -6.94 11.72
N LEU A 118 10.51 -7.69 10.94
CA LEU A 118 10.05 -8.91 10.25
C LEU A 118 9.45 -9.96 11.20
N SER A 119 9.87 -9.99 12.46
CA SER A 119 9.32 -10.94 13.45
C SER A 119 7.87 -10.65 13.80
N GLN A 120 7.45 -9.38 13.73
CA GLN A 120 6.08 -8.95 14.03
C GLN A 120 5.09 -9.30 12.89
N TRP A 121 5.60 -9.68 11.70
CA TRP A 121 4.80 -10.09 10.55
C TRP A 121 4.60 -11.60 10.44
N MET A 122 5.38 -12.38 11.18
CA MET A 122 5.24 -13.83 11.21
C MET A 122 4.16 -14.14 12.25
N ILE A 123 2.95 -14.38 11.77
CA ILE A 123 1.89 -14.96 12.61
C ILE A 123 2.21 -16.45 12.71
N ASP A 124 2.37 -16.96 13.94
CA ASP A 124 2.50 -18.40 14.16
C ASP A 124 1.26 -19.09 13.56
N GLU A 125 1.46 -19.93 12.56
CA GLU A 125 0.42 -20.82 12.04
C GLU A 125 0.18 -21.92 13.07
N ASP A 126 -0.96 -21.86 13.78
CA ASP A 126 -1.48 -22.99 14.58
C ASP A 126 -1.98 -24.14 13.68
#